data_AF-A0A4Q4CIG9-F1
#
_entry.id   AF-A0A4Q4CIG9-F1
#
_cell.length_a   1.000
_cell.length_b   1.000
_cell.length_c   1.000
_cell.angle_alpha   90.00
_cell.angle_beta   90.00
_cell.angle_gamma   90.00
#
_symmetry.space_group_name_H-M   'P 1'
#
loop_
_entity.id
_entity.type
_entity.pdbx_description
1 polymer ?
#
loop_
_entity_poly.entity_id
_entity_poly.type
_entity_poly.pdbx_seq_one_letter_code
_entity_poly.pdbx_strand_id
1 'polypeptide(L)'
;RRSLRGGGTGRRGSGFQVQAEAGAATTEASATAEVAAPGLGLLSLQESGSDAERDAAARRRAGDILEALNGLQIDLLAGGTGDPARLARLAALESGEDGADPGLRAVVQAVVLRAKIELERRNRGSATTLS
;
A
#
# COMPACT_ATOMS: atom_id res chain seq x y z
N ARG A 1 -51.41 -36.11 -16.92
CA ARG A 1 -50.07 -36.31 -17.54
C ARG A 1 -49.40 -34.94 -17.66
N ARG A 2 -48.32 -34.74 -16.90
CA ARG A 2 -47.53 -33.50 -16.79
C ARG A 2 -46.44 -33.52 -17.88
N SER A 3 -46.28 -32.44 -18.63
CA SER A 3 -45.10 -32.23 -19.50
C SER A 3 -44.53 -30.85 -19.19
N LEU A 4 -43.27 -30.85 -18.78
CA LEU A 4 -42.52 -29.71 -18.24
C LEU A 4 -41.71 -29.06 -19.36
N ARG A 5 -41.92 -27.75 -19.50
CA ARG A 5 -40.95 -26.66 -19.75
C ARG A 5 -39.62 -27.09 -20.41
N GLY A 6 -39.50 -26.76 -21.70
CA GLY A 6 -38.26 -26.85 -22.48
C GLY A 6 -37.17 -25.94 -21.92
N GLY A 7 -36.00 -26.54 -21.68
CA GLY A 7 -34.81 -25.92 -21.11
C GLY A 7 -34.14 -24.96 -22.07
N GLY A 8 -33.68 -23.84 -21.50
CA GLY A 8 -33.04 -22.75 -22.20
C GLY A 8 -31.69 -23.10 -22.81
N THR A 9 -31.40 -22.37 -23.87
CA THR A 9 -30.19 -22.34 -24.67
C THR A 9 -28.96 -21.97 -23.84
N GLY A 10 -28.12 -22.97 -23.53
CA GLY A 10 -26.76 -22.79 -23.02
C GLY A 10 -25.83 -22.33 -24.15
N ARG A 11 -25.54 -21.04 -24.12
CA ARG A 11 -24.60 -20.27 -24.92
C ARG A 11 -23.27 -21.00 -25.17
N ARG A 12 -22.89 -21.07 -26.46
CA ARG A 12 -21.52 -21.33 -26.92
C ARG A 12 -20.60 -20.25 -26.35
N GLY A 13 -19.67 -20.65 -25.49
CA GLY A 13 -18.49 -19.88 -25.10
C GLY A 13 -17.27 -20.63 -25.60
N SER A 14 -16.65 -20.10 -26.65
CA SER A 14 -15.37 -20.57 -27.20
C SER A 14 -14.27 -20.34 -26.16
N GLY A 15 -13.95 -21.37 -25.37
CA GLY A 15 -12.81 -21.37 -24.47
C GLY A 15 -11.52 -21.53 -25.26
N PHE A 16 -10.53 -20.69 -24.96
CA PHE A 16 -9.16 -20.86 -25.41
C PHE A 16 -8.62 -22.19 -24.88
N GLN A 17 -8.22 -23.09 -25.77
CA GLN A 17 -7.66 -24.41 -25.45
C GLN A 17 -6.19 -24.41 -25.89
N VAL A 18 -5.28 -24.47 -24.92
CA VAL A 18 -3.85 -24.67 -25.17
C VAL A 18 -3.62 -26.18 -25.26
N GLN A 19 -3.00 -26.64 -26.35
CA GLN A 19 -2.63 -28.05 -26.51
C GLN A 19 -1.70 -28.47 -25.37
N ALA A 20 -2.11 -29.51 -24.64
CA ALA A 20 -1.26 -30.24 -23.74
C ALA A 20 -0.35 -31.16 -24.56
N GLU A 21 0.92 -30.81 -24.68
CA GLU A 21 1.93 -31.73 -25.20
C GLU A 21 2.33 -32.69 -24.08
N ALA A 22 1.89 -33.94 -24.19
CA ALA A 22 2.32 -35.03 -23.34
C ALA A 22 3.69 -35.55 -23.82
N GLY A 23 4.75 -34.92 -23.33
CA GLY A 23 6.13 -35.42 -23.45
C GLY A 23 6.60 -36.00 -22.12
N ALA A 24 6.31 -37.27 -21.86
CA ALA A 24 6.95 -38.01 -20.77
C ALA A 24 8.34 -38.47 -21.22
N ALA A 25 9.37 -37.79 -20.74
CA ALA A 25 10.73 -38.32 -20.66
C ALA A 25 11.35 -37.84 -19.34
N THR A 26 11.25 -38.70 -18.33
CA THR A 26 12.06 -38.67 -17.11
C THR A 26 13.54 -38.63 -17.50
N THR A 27 14.21 -37.51 -17.20
CA THR A 27 15.68 -37.43 -17.22
C THR A 27 16.12 -36.81 -15.90
N GLU A 28 16.60 -37.71 -15.03
CA GLU A 28 17.63 -37.54 -14.02
C GLU A 28 17.67 -36.22 -13.23
N ALA A 29 17.20 -36.29 -11.99
CA ALA A 29 17.58 -35.37 -10.94
C ALA A 29 19.08 -35.49 -10.65
N SER A 30 19.90 -34.70 -11.34
CA SER A 30 21.20 -34.30 -10.81
C SER A 30 20.94 -33.27 -9.73
N ALA A 31 20.86 -33.72 -8.47
CA ALA A 31 21.06 -32.85 -7.34
C ALA A 31 22.53 -32.40 -7.35
N THR A 32 22.85 -31.40 -8.16
CA THR A 32 23.97 -30.52 -7.85
C THR A 32 23.59 -29.88 -6.52
N ALA A 33 24.22 -30.32 -5.44
CA ALA A 33 24.27 -29.56 -4.22
C ALA A 33 24.85 -28.19 -4.60
N GLU A 34 23.99 -27.21 -4.82
CA GLU A 34 24.38 -25.82 -4.77
C GLU A 34 24.95 -25.63 -3.37
N VAL A 35 26.28 -25.64 -3.29
CA VAL A 35 26.98 -25.04 -2.18
C VAL A 35 26.58 -23.59 -2.23
N ALA A 36 25.53 -23.24 -1.47
CA ALA A 36 25.11 -21.87 -1.29
C ALA A 36 26.36 -21.09 -0.91
N ALA A 37 26.78 -20.19 -1.80
CA ALA A 37 27.95 -19.37 -1.55
C ALA A 37 27.73 -18.69 -0.19
N PRO A 38 28.64 -18.81 0.77
CA PRO A 38 28.42 -18.37 2.15
C PRO A 38 28.11 -16.87 2.29
N GLY A 39 28.26 -16.08 1.22
CA GLY A 39 27.87 -14.68 1.15
C GLY A 39 26.39 -14.41 0.79
N LEU A 40 25.69 -15.32 0.10
CA LEU A 40 24.29 -15.07 -0.30
C LEU A 40 23.34 -15.02 0.90
N GLY A 41 23.58 -15.86 1.92
CA GLY A 41 22.80 -15.83 3.16
C GLY A 41 23.01 -14.55 3.98
N LEU A 42 24.20 -13.95 3.92
CA LEU A 42 24.51 -12.69 4.61
C LEU A 42 23.87 -11.49 3.91
N LEU A 43 23.87 -11.47 2.57
CA LEU A 43 23.22 -10.42 1.80
C LEU A 43 21.70 -10.39 2.01
N SER A 44 21.05 -11.57 2.00
CA SER A 44 19.62 -11.67 2.28
C SER A 44 19.27 -11.18 3.69
N LEU A 45 20.14 -11.42 4.68
CA LEU A 45 19.93 -10.93 6.04
C LEU A 45 20.10 -9.40 6.12
N GLN A 46 21.06 -8.82 5.40
CA GLN A 46 21.26 -7.38 5.32
C GLN A 46 20.08 -6.65 4.66
N GLU A 47 19.57 -7.19 3.55
CA GLU A 47 18.40 -6.65 2.87
C GLU A 47 17.15 -6.70 3.79
N SER A 48 16.92 -7.82 4.48
CA SER A 48 15.81 -7.94 5.44
C SER A 48 15.91 -6.96 6.63
N GLY A 49 17.11 -6.65 7.09
CA GLY A 49 17.34 -5.65 8.13
C GLY A 49 16.96 -4.25 7.65
N SER A 50 17.29 -3.93 6.40
CA SER A 50 16.91 -2.66 5.78
C SER A 50 15.40 -2.53 5.57
N ASP A 51 14.70 -3.63 5.28
CA ASP A 51 13.25 -3.64 5.12
C ASP A 51 12.52 -3.37 6.43
N ALA A 52 12.96 -4.02 7.52
CA ALA A 52 12.41 -3.81 8.85
C ALA A 52 12.61 -2.37 9.34
N GLU A 53 13.79 -1.78 9.07
CA GLU A 53 14.08 -0.39 9.39
C GLU A 53 13.20 0.59 8.61
N ARG A 54 13.01 0.35 7.31
CA ARG A 54 12.11 1.15 6.45
C ARG A 54 10.67 1.06 6.93
N ASP A 55 10.18 -0.13 7.24
CA ASP A 55 8.85 -0.32 7.81
C ASP A 55 8.69 0.40 9.16
N ALA A 56 9.70 0.34 10.04
CA ALA A 56 9.67 1.05 11.31
C ALA A 56 9.64 2.59 11.12
N ALA A 57 10.40 3.11 10.15
CA ALA A 57 10.38 4.53 9.80
C ALA A 57 9.01 4.95 9.24
N ALA A 58 8.42 4.15 8.36
CA ALA A 58 7.11 4.42 7.78
C ALA A 58 5.99 4.41 8.83
N ARG A 59 6.01 3.46 9.77
CA ARG A 59 5.06 3.40 10.90
C ARG A 59 5.16 4.63 11.80
N ARG A 60 6.38 5.05 12.17
CA ARG A 60 6.60 6.27 12.97
C ARG A 60 6.02 7.49 12.26
N ARG A 61 6.39 7.68 10.99
CA ARG A 61 5.90 8.79 10.16
C ARG A 61 4.37 8.81 10.05
N ALA A 62 3.73 7.66 9.77
CA ALA A 62 2.28 7.59 9.72
C ALA A 62 1.64 7.94 11.08
N GLY A 63 2.24 7.50 12.18
CA GLY A 63 1.82 7.87 13.54
C GLY A 63 1.89 9.39 13.77
N ASP A 64 3.01 10.02 13.40
CA ASP A 64 3.20 11.47 13.55
C ASP A 64 2.18 12.27 12.71
N ILE A 65 1.88 11.80 11.50
CA ILE A 65 0.83 12.40 10.65
C ILE A 65 -0.54 12.27 11.31
N LEU A 66 -0.89 11.10 11.83
CA LEU A 66 -2.17 10.86 12.49
C LEU A 66 -2.33 11.70 13.76
N GLU A 67 -1.28 11.86 14.55
CA GLU A 67 -1.29 12.73 15.74
C GLU A 67 -1.49 14.20 15.36
N ALA A 68 -0.79 14.67 14.33
CA ALA A 68 -0.96 16.02 13.82
C ALA A 68 -2.38 16.25 13.26
N LEU A 69 -2.95 15.28 12.54
CA LEU A 69 -4.33 15.35 12.05
C LEU A 69 -5.35 15.36 13.19
N ASN A 70 -5.15 14.54 14.23
CA ASN A 70 -6.04 14.50 15.39
C ASN A 70 -6.02 15.83 16.16
N GLY A 71 -4.84 16.39 16.39
CA GLY A 71 -4.71 17.71 17.00
C GLY A 71 -5.40 18.80 16.19
N LEU A 72 -5.26 18.77 14.86
CA LEU A 72 -5.96 19.70 13.97
C LEU A 72 -7.48 19.54 14.09
N GLN A 73 -7.98 18.30 14.16
CA GLN A 73 -9.41 18.04 14.33
C GLN A 73 -9.95 18.61 15.64
N ILE A 74 -9.20 18.46 16.74
CA ILE A 74 -9.55 19.04 18.04
C ILE A 74 -9.63 20.58 17.94
N ASP A 75 -8.62 21.21 17.34
CA ASP A 75 -8.58 22.68 17.18
C ASP A 75 -9.80 23.20 16.40
N LEU A 76 -10.20 22.48 15.36
CA LEU A 76 -11.36 22.83 14.53
C LEU A 76 -12.68 22.64 15.27
N LEU A 77 -12.81 21.57 16.07
CA LEU A 77 -14.00 21.34 16.90
C LEU A 77 -14.13 22.40 18.01
N ALA A 78 -13.01 22.98 18.46
CA ALA A 78 -13.00 24.12 19.37
C ALA A 78 -13.35 25.46 18.69
N GLY A 79 -13.64 25.46 17.38
CA GLY A 79 -13.95 26.67 16.60
C GLY A 79 -12.73 27.45 16.11
N GLY A 80 -11.52 26.89 16.26
CA GLY A 80 -10.30 27.47 15.71
C GLY A 80 -10.15 27.23 14.21
N THR A 81 -9.17 27.89 13.58
CA THR A 81 -8.81 27.70 12.16
C THR A 81 -7.70 26.66 11.95
N GLY A 82 -7.22 26.05 13.04
CA GLY A 82 -6.08 25.12 13.07
C GLY A 82 -4.75 25.84 13.37
N ASP A 83 -3.96 25.29 14.29
CA ASP A 83 -2.66 25.84 14.66
C ASP A 83 -1.67 25.87 13.46
N PRO A 84 -1.15 27.04 13.05
CA PRO A 84 -0.16 27.15 11.97
C PRO A 84 1.10 26.29 12.20
N ALA A 85 1.56 26.15 13.45
CA ALA A 85 2.73 25.33 13.75
C ALA A 85 2.46 23.84 13.53
N ARG A 86 1.22 23.41 13.76
CA ARG A 86 0.77 22.04 13.47
C ARG A 86 0.63 21.78 11.98
N LEU A 87 0.09 22.74 11.23
CA LEU A 87 0.02 22.66 9.76
C LEU A 87 1.40 22.60 9.13
N ALA A 88 2.36 23.39 9.62
CA ALA A 88 3.75 23.34 9.17
C ALA A 88 4.40 21.98 9.45
N ARG A 89 4.16 21.38 10.62
CA ARG A 89 4.62 20.02 10.93
C ARG A 89 4.00 18.98 9.99
N LEU A 90 2.69 19.07 9.74
CA LEU A 90 2.00 18.17 8.83
C LEU A 90 2.58 18.24 7.40
N ALA A 91 2.90 19.45 6.92
CA ALA A 91 3.54 19.65 5.63
C ALA A 91 4.96 19.05 5.56
N ALA A 92 5.74 19.17 6.64
CA ALA A 92 7.08 18.58 6.72
C ALA A 92 7.07 17.04 6.62
N LEU A 93 5.97 16.39 7.02
CA LEU A 93 5.81 14.94 6.99
C LEU A 93 5.29 14.40 5.63
N GLU A 94 5.00 15.25 4.65
CA GLU A 94 4.50 14.81 3.33
C GLU A 94 5.48 13.94 2.54
N SER A 95 6.77 14.10 2.80
CA SER A 95 7.86 13.31 2.20
C SER A 95 8.48 12.40 3.26
N GLY A 96 8.91 11.21 2.86
CA GLY A 96 9.57 10.26 3.75
C GLY A 96 9.42 8.82 3.26
N GLU A 97 9.83 7.89 4.12
CA GLU A 97 9.70 6.45 3.87
C GLU A 97 8.24 6.03 3.86
N ASP A 98 7.87 5.16 2.90
CA ASP A 98 6.53 4.55 2.83
C ASP A 98 6.54 3.09 3.31
N GLY A 99 7.71 2.46 3.43
CA GLY A 99 7.85 1.09 3.93
C GLY A 99 8.15 0.08 2.82
N ALA A 100 8.76 -1.03 3.21
CA ALA A 100 9.04 -2.20 2.39
C ALA A 100 7.78 -3.03 2.16
N ASP A 101 7.00 -3.24 3.22
CA ASP A 101 5.75 -4.01 3.17
C ASP A 101 4.70 -3.30 2.28
N PRO A 102 4.14 -3.97 1.26
CA PRO A 102 3.14 -3.36 0.38
C PRO A 102 1.87 -2.91 1.10
N GLY A 103 1.44 -3.63 2.14
CA GLY A 103 0.26 -3.29 2.93
C GLY A 103 0.47 -2.01 3.73
N LEU A 104 1.60 -1.93 4.45
CA LEU A 104 2.03 -0.74 5.16
C LEU A 104 2.17 0.45 4.22
N ARG A 105 2.81 0.28 3.06
CA ARG A 105 2.96 1.31 2.04
C ARG A 105 1.61 1.89 1.62
N ALA A 106 0.62 1.04 1.34
CA ALA A 106 -0.72 1.49 0.97
C ALA A 106 -1.38 2.31 2.08
N VAL A 107 -1.22 1.90 3.35
CA VAL A 107 -1.74 2.64 4.50
C VAL A 107 -1.05 3.98 4.67
N VAL A 108 0.28 4.03 4.60
CA VAL A 108 1.07 5.27 4.71
C VAL A 108 0.65 6.25 3.62
N GLN A 109 0.52 5.80 2.38
CA GLN A 109 0.09 6.63 1.26
C GLN A 109 -1.34 7.18 1.45
N ALA A 110 -2.26 6.39 2.00
CA ALA A 110 -3.61 6.86 2.32
C ALA A 110 -3.61 7.95 3.41
N VAL A 111 -2.78 7.78 4.44
CA VAL A 111 -2.59 8.76 5.52
C VAL A 111 -1.98 10.06 4.98
N VAL A 112 -0.96 9.96 4.11
CA VAL A 112 -0.34 11.10 3.44
C VAL A 112 -1.31 11.83 2.53
N LEU A 113 -2.12 11.10 1.76
CA LEU A 113 -3.17 11.71 0.93
C LEU A 113 -4.16 12.52 1.78
N ARG A 114 -4.56 11.98 2.94
CA ARG A 114 -5.44 12.69 3.87
C ARG A 114 -4.79 13.99 4.37
N ALA A 115 -3.50 13.96 4.72
CA ALA A 115 -2.74 15.13 5.13
C ALA A 115 -2.72 16.22 4.04
N LYS A 116 -2.41 15.84 2.80
CA LYS A 116 -2.40 16.74 1.62
C LYS A 116 -3.75 17.42 1.41
N ILE A 117 -4.84 16.64 1.50
CA ILE A 117 -6.20 17.18 1.37
C ILE A 117 -6.48 18.22 2.45
N GLU A 118 -6.10 17.96 3.70
CA GLU A 118 -6.36 18.91 4.79
C GLU A 118 -5.51 20.17 4.69
N LEU A 119 -4.24 20.07 4.27
CA LEU A 119 -3.40 21.23 3.98
C LEU A 119 -3.99 22.10 2.87
N GLU A 120 -4.41 21.49 1.76
CA GLU A 120 -5.00 22.21 0.64
C GLU A 120 -6.34 22.87 0.99
N ARG A 121 -7.18 22.19 1.79
CA ARG A 121 -8.42 22.78 2.31
C ARG A 121 -8.15 24.04 3.14
N ARG A 122 -7.04 24.07 3.88
CA ARG A 122 -6.68 25.20 4.76
C ARG A 122 -6.07 26.33 3.97
N ASN A 123 -5.27 26.02 2.96
CA ASN A 123 -4.79 27.00 2.00
C ASN A 123 -5.96 27.73 1.29
N ARG A 124 -6.96 26.97 0.82
CA ARG A 124 -8.17 27.53 0.17
C ARG A 124 -9.06 28.31 1.13
N GLY A 125 -9.26 27.82 2.35
CA GLY A 125 -10.07 28.52 3.36
C GLY A 125 -9.48 29.88 3.74
N SER A 126 -8.15 29.95 3.90
CA SER A 126 -7.43 31.20 4.17
C SER A 126 -7.54 32.22 3.03
N ALA A 127 -7.58 31.77 1.78
CA ALA A 127 -7.74 32.65 0.62
C ALA A 127 -9.13 33.31 0.54
N THR A 128 -10.18 32.62 0.97
CA THR A 128 -11.56 33.14 0.94
C THR A 128 -11.83 34.20 2.01
N THR A 129 -11.09 34.18 3.14
CA THR A 129 -11.27 35.18 4.22
C THR A 129 -10.57 36.53 3.98
N LEU A 130 -9.82 36.68 2.88
CA LEU A 130 -9.06 37.89 2.55
C LEU A 130 -9.69 38.74 1.41
N SER A 131 -10.95 38.48 1.03
CA SER A 131 -11.75 39.27 0.07
C SER A 131 -12.99 39.83 0.73
#